data_AF-A0AAV9G9V7-F1
#
_entry.id   AF-A0AAV9G9V7-F1
#
_cell.length_a   1.000
_cell.length_b   1.000
_cell.length_c   1.000
_cell.angle_alpha   90.00
_cell.angle_beta   90.00
_cell.angle_gamma   90.00
#
_symmetry.space_group_name_H-M   'P 1'
#
loop_
_entity.id
_entity.type
_entity.pdbx_description
1 polymer ?
#
loop_
_entity_poly.entity_id
_entity_poly.type
_entity_poly.pdbx_seq_one_letter_code
_entity_poly.pdbx_strand_id
1 'polypeptide(L)'
;MSLPDPDPCPTDPYWIHVHVLGHFAAHQDIAVWGIRELVRSREKTRPSINAPNPNYQQDHDIARHAIHGLRDSRTINHNRQPYDQDAQGLYTTPSSRSSNRPGLAHRHIDKKLSFLEYTMQSLNVRSTSNRDRLLNEVQLAFNVVRAAQYDSYSMRTIAFLTLAFLPATFISALFSMSFFDFDAEPASWSVSGKIWIYFAIAGPVTLLTISTWIVWQKLLPPDVVTGWRTRNPVDRWKEDHTSAILSDSIAFK
;
A
#
# COMPACT_ATOMS: atom_id res chain seq x y z
N MET A 1 0.91 23.13 -17.85
CA MET A 1 1.53 23.45 -19.17
C MET A 1 0.39 23.75 -20.12
N SER A 2 0.10 25.03 -20.38
CA SER A 2 -1.02 25.44 -21.23
C SER A 2 -0.67 25.13 -22.68
N LEU A 3 -1.41 24.20 -23.29
CA LEU A 3 -1.37 24.00 -24.74
C LEU A 3 -1.85 25.31 -25.40
N PRO A 4 -1.16 25.80 -26.45
CA PRO A 4 -1.65 26.94 -27.21
C PRO A 4 -2.99 26.57 -27.84
N ASP A 5 -4.02 27.39 -27.58
CA ASP A 5 -5.36 27.20 -28.10
C ASP A 5 -5.29 27.06 -29.63
N PRO A 6 -5.90 26.01 -30.22
CA PRO A 6 -5.97 25.93 -31.67
C PRO A 6 -6.90 27.04 -32.15
N ASP A 7 -6.38 27.96 -32.97
CA ASP A 7 -7.22 28.73 -33.86
C ASP A 7 -8.16 27.74 -34.57
N PRO A 8 -9.50 27.90 -34.46
CA PRO A 8 -10.42 27.01 -35.12
C PRO A 8 -10.16 27.15 -36.62
N CYS A 9 -9.55 26.12 -37.22
CA CYS A 9 -9.47 26.01 -38.66
C CYS A 9 -10.61 25.07 -39.08
N PRO A 10 -11.82 25.58 -39.34
CA PRO A 10 -12.98 24.76 -39.72
C PRO A 10 -12.80 24.02 -41.06
N THR A 11 -11.64 24.16 -41.70
CA THR A 11 -11.31 23.59 -43.01
C THR A 11 -10.99 22.10 -42.96
N ASP A 12 -10.60 21.54 -41.81
CA ASP A 12 -10.25 20.13 -41.67
C ASP A 12 -11.19 19.46 -40.65
N PRO A 13 -11.90 18.37 -41.01
CA PRO A 13 -12.91 17.74 -40.15
C PRO A 13 -12.37 17.17 -38.84
N TYR A 14 -11.05 16.95 -38.71
CA TYR A 14 -10.44 16.34 -37.54
C TYR A 14 -9.98 17.34 -36.47
N TRP A 15 -10.22 18.63 -36.68
CA TRP A 15 -9.88 19.69 -35.72
C TRP A 15 -10.44 19.43 -34.31
N ILE A 16 -11.64 18.85 -34.22
CA ILE A 16 -12.31 18.54 -32.96
C ILE A 16 -11.55 17.49 -32.14
N HIS A 17 -10.90 16.52 -32.81
CA HIS A 17 -10.14 15.47 -32.14
C HIS A 17 -8.94 16.05 -31.41
N VAL A 18 -8.25 17.03 -32.01
CA VAL A 18 -7.12 17.71 -31.38
C VAL A 18 -7.56 18.40 -30.08
N HIS A 19 -8.73 19.03 -30.07
CA HIS A 19 -9.25 19.71 -28.89
C HIS A 19 -9.67 18.73 -27.79
N VAL A 20 -10.46 17.70 -28.13
CA VAL A 20 -10.90 16.67 -27.19
C VAL A 20 -9.72 15.91 -26.59
N LEU A 21 -8.76 15.50 -27.42
CA LEU A 21 -7.54 14.82 -26.97
C LEU A 21 -6.67 15.74 -26.11
N GLY A 22 -6.58 17.03 -26.43
CA GLY A 22 -5.89 18.01 -25.60
C GLY A 22 -6.48 18.12 -24.20
N HIS A 23 -7.81 18.23 -24.09
CA HIS A 23 -8.49 18.24 -22.78
C HIS A 23 -8.32 16.94 -22.03
N PHE A 24 -8.44 15.79 -22.71
CA PHE A 24 -8.23 14.49 -22.08
C PHE A 24 -6.78 14.34 -21.59
N ALA A 25 -5.80 14.81 -22.35
CA ALA A 25 -4.38 14.75 -21.99
C ALA A 25 -4.11 15.55 -20.71
N ALA A 26 -4.71 16.74 -20.61
CA ALA A 26 -4.58 17.60 -19.45
C ALA A 26 -5.16 16.94 -18.18
N HIS A 27 -6.35 16.32 -18.29
CA HIS A 27 -6.96 15.60 -17.16
C HIS A 27 -6.15 14.37 -16.75
N GLN A 28 -5.64 13.61 -17.73
CA GLN A 28 -4.77 12.47 -17.48
C GLN A 28 -3.46 12.89 -16.81
N ASP A 29 -2.84 13.98 -17.24
CA ASP A 29 -1.65 14.52 -16.60
C ASP A 29 -1.92 14.79 -15.12
N ILE A 30 -2.97 15.56 -14.79
CA ILE A 30 -3.37 15.85 -13.41
C ILE A 30 -3.60 14.56 -12.60
N ALA A 31 -4.33 13.59 -13.15
CA ALA A 31 -4.58 12.31 -12.49
C ALA A 31 -3.28 11.53 -12.20
N VAL A 32 -2.36 11.48 -13.17
CA VAL A 32 -1.06 10.81 -13.02
C VAL A 32 -0.21 11.47 -11.94
N TRP A 33 -0.19 12.81 -11.89
CA TRP A 33 0.50 13.55 -10.82
C TRP A 33 -0.15 13.34 -9.45
N GLY A 34 -1.48 13.31 -9.39
CA GLY A 34 -2.23 13.04 -8.17
C GLY A 34 -1.91 11.65 -7.60
N ILE A 35 -1.96 10.60 -8.43
CA ILE A 35 -1.59 9.24 -8.03
C ILE A 35 -0.14 9.20 -7.53
N ARG A 36 0.78 9.86 -8.23
CA ARG A 36 2.19 9.92 -7.82
C ARG A 36 2.35 10.50 -6.42
N GLU A 37 1.61 11.56 -6.10
CA GLU A 37 1.69 12.20 -4.78
C GLU A 37 1.09 11.32 -3.68
N LEU A 38 0.02 10.58 -3.97
CA LEU A 38 -0.54 9.58 -3.06
C LEU A 38 0.47 8.46 -2.77
N VAL A 39 1.13 7.93 -3.82
CA VAL A 39 2.21 6.93 -3.68
C VAL A 39 3.37 7.49 -2.87
N ARG A 40 3.79 8.74 -3.14
CA ARG A 40 4.85 9.40 -2.39
C ARG A 40 4.50 9.58 -0.91
N SER A 41 3.25 9.92 -0.61
CA SER A 41 2.75 9.98 0.77
C SER A 41 2.87 8.62 1.47
N ARG A 42 2.57 7.54 0.75
CA ARG A 42 2.74 6.16 1.26
C ARG A 42 4.20 5.81 1.52
N GLU A 43 5.10 6.14 0.61
CA GLU A 43 6.56 5.92 0.74
C GLU A 43 7.13 6.65 1.97
N LYS A 44 6.62 7.85 2.29
CA LYS A 44 7.03 8.61 3.49
C LYS A 44 6.50 8.01 4.79
N THR A 45 5.38 7.30 4.73
CA THR A 45 4.67 6.76 5.90
C THR A 45 4.85 5.26 6.05
N ARG A 46 5.95 4.68 5.54
CA ARG A 46 6.16 3.23 5.54
C ARG A 46 5.98 2.59 6.92
N PRO A 47 5.34 1.40 7.00
CA PRO A 47 5.29 0.65 8.25
C PRO A 47 6.70 0.22 8.66
N SER A 48 6.92 0.14 9.96
CA SER A 48 8.15 -0.41 10.53
C SER A 48 7.82 -1.65 11.35
N ILE A 49 8.84 -2.45 11.66
CA ILE A 49 8.68 -3.65 12.52
C ILE A 49 8.05 -3.26 13.87
N ASN A 50 8.38 -2.09 14.41
CA ASN A 50 7.87 -1.58 15.69
C ASN A 50 6.45 -0.97 15.60
N ALA A 51 5.95 -0.73 14.38
CA ALA A 51 4.61 -0.21 14.13
C ALA A 51 4.05 -0.76 12.81
N PRO A 52 3.69 -2.07 12.77
CA PRO A 52 3.31 -2.77 11.56
C PRO A 52 1.81 -2.59 11.25
N ASN A 53 1.31 -1.35 11.26
CA ASN A 53 -0.11 -1.07 11.00
C ASN A 53 -0.30 -0.29 9.67
N PRO A 54 -0.11 -0.95 8.51
CA PRO A 54 -0.39 -0.34 7.22
C PRO A 54 -1.90 -0.27 6.92
N ASN A 55 -2.31 0.79 6.24
CA ASN A 55 -3.68 0.98 5.79
C ASN A 55 -3.88 0.36 4.40
N TYR A 56 -4.04 -0.96 4.35
CA TYR A 56 -4.23 -1.69 3.09
C TYR A 56 -5.48 -1.28 2.32
N GLN A 57 -6.51 -0.77 3.01
CA GLN A 57 -7.72 -0.29 2.35
C GLN A 57 -7.44 0.94 1.51
N GLN A 58 -6.73 1.92 2.08
CA GLN A 58 -6.31 3.10 1.34
C GLN A 58 -5.40 2.73 0.18
N ASP A 59 -4.44 1.82 0.38
CA ASP A 59 -3.55 1.37 -0.69
C ASP A 59 -4.33 0.67 -1.82
N HIS A 60 -5.35 -0.12 -1.48
CA HIS A 60 -6.25 -0.75 -2.44
C HIS A 60 -7.06 0.27 -3.24
N ASP A 61 -7.61 1.30 -2.57
CA ASP A 61 -8.39 2.35 -3.24
C ASP A 61 -7.53 3.17 -4.20
N ILE A 62 -6.30 3.54 -3.79
CA ILE A 62 -5.33 4.20 -4.67
C ILE A 62 -5.01 3.31 -5.88
N ALA A 63 -4.76 2.02 -5.64
CA ALA A 63 -4.48 1.07 -6.71
C ALA A 63 -5.65 1.00 -7.69
N ARG A 64 -6.87 0.83 -7.18
CA ARG A 64 -8.11 0.80 -7.97
C ARG A 64 -8.24 2.04 -8.88
N HIS A 65 -8.06 3.23 -8.33
CA HIS A 65 -8.12 4.47 -9.12
C HIS A 65 -7.01 4.54 -10.19
N ALA A 66 -5.80 4.08 -9.87
CA ALA A 66 -4.71 4.00 -10.86
C ALA A 66 -4.99 2.99 -11.99
N ILE A 67 -5.64 1.85 -11.70
CA ILE A 67 -6.05 0.89 -12.74
C ILE A 67 -7.11 1.50 -13.66
N HIS A 68 -8.11 2.15 -13.08
CA HIS A 68 -9.20 2.76 -13.84
C HIS A 68 -8.69 3.89 -14.74
N GLY A 69 -7.87 4.82 -14.22
CA GLY A 69 -7.30 5.91 -15.01
C GLY A 69 -6.45 5.43 -16.20
N LEU A 70 -5.66 4.36 -16.00
CA LEU A 70 -4.87 3.75 -17.07
C LEU A 70 -5.74 3.06 -18.13
N ARG A 71 -6.85 2.43 -17.73
CA ARG A 71 -7.78 1.75 -18.64
C ARG A 71 -8.40 2.75 -19.61
N ASP A 72 -8.80 3.91 -19.11
CA ASP A 72 -9.44 4.96 -19.92
C ASP A 72 -8.48 5.50 -21.00
N SER A 73 -7.19 5.62 -20.68
CA SER A 73 -6.18 6.12 -21.64
C SER A 73 -5.91 5.18 -22.81
N ARG A 74 -5.88 3.86 -22.59
CA ARG A 74 -5.58 2.87 -23.64
C ARG A 74 -6.65 2.80 -24.75
N THR A 75 -7.91 3.06 -24.40
CA THR A 75 -9.02 3.00 -25.35
C THR A 75 -8.97 4.15 -26.36
N ILE A 76 -8.42 5.32 -25.97
CA ILE A 76 -8.47 6.54 -26.79
C ILE A 76 -7.38 6.57 -27.88
N ASN A 77 -6.24 5.92 -27.66
CA ASN A 77 -5.16 5.84 -28.66
C ASN A 77 -5.56 5.08 -29.94
N HIS A 78 -6.64 4.29 -29.92
CA HIS A 78 -7.11 3.55 -31.11
C HIS A 78 -7.89 4.41 -32.12
N ASN A 79 -8.24 5.66 -31.77
CA ASN A 79 -9.07 6.52 -32.61
C ASN A 79 -8.31 7.24 -33.73
N ARG A 80 -6.99 7.02 -33.86
CA ARG A 80 -6.15 7.64 -34.89
C ARG A 80 -6.18 6.91 -36.24
N GLN A 81 -6.47 5.60 -36.22
CA GLN A 81 -6.51 4.77 -37.43
C GLN A 81 -7.40 5.33 -38.56
N PRO A 82 -8.60 5.86 -38.28
CA PRO A 82 -9.44 6.45 -39.33
C PRO A 82 -8.84 7.73 -39.95
N TYR A 83 -8.16 8.55 -39.14
CA TYR A 83 -7.48 9.77 -39.63
C TYR A 83 -6.33 9.43 -40.56
N ASP A 84 -5.49 8.47 -40.18
CA ASP A 84 -4.33 8.07 -40.98
C ASP A 84 -4.75 7.45 -42.32
N GLN A 85 -5.90 6.75 -42.36
CA GLN A 85 -6.47 6.19 -43.60
C GLN A 85 -6.98 7.29 -44.54
N ASP A 86 -7.70 8.29 -44.01
CA ASP A 86 -8.26 9.40 -44.79
C ASP A 86 -7.14 10.34 -45.30
N ALA A 87 -6.14 10.60 -44.45
CA ALA A 87 -4.91 11.31 -44.81
C ALA A 87 -4.22 10.68 -46.03
N GLN A 88 -4.03 9.35 -46.02
CA GLN A 88 -3.37 8.64 -47.13
C GLN A 88 -4.17 8.69 -48.44
N GLY A 89 -5.51 8.68 -48.38
CA GLY A 89 -6.38 8.81 -49.55
C GLY A 89 -6.25 10.17 -50.26
N LEU A 90 -6.03 11.24 -49.49
CA LEU A 90 -5.80 12.60 -50.02
C LEU A 90 -4.46 12.73 -50.75
N TYR A 91 -3.42 11.97 -50.36
CA TYR A 91 -2.10 12.02 -50.98
C TYR A 91 -1.92 11.08 -52.18
N THR A 92 -2.75 10.05 -52.32
CA THR A 92 -2.64 9.04 -53.39
C THR A 92 -3.45 9.37 -54.64
N THR A 93 -4.34 10.37 -54.58
CA THR A 93 -5.17 10.77 -55.73
C THR A 93 -4.43 11.83 -56.58
N PRO A 94 -4.12 11.59 -57.86
CA PRO A 94 -3.42 12.55 -58.70
C PRO A 94 -4.37 13.69 -59.10
N SER A 95 -4.32 14.81 -58.37
CA SER A 95 -5.21 15.95 -58.61
C SER A 95 -4.75 16.76 -59.84
N SER A 96 -5.45 16.61 -60.95
CA SER A 96 -5.48 17.58 -62.05
C SER A 96 -6.42 18.74 -61.66
N ARG A 97 -5.86 19.95 -61.56
CA ARG A 97 -6.52 21.25 -61.24
C ARG A 97 -7.14 21.41 -59.84
N SER A 98 -6.43 22.10 -58.94
CA SER A 98 -6.90 23.30 -58.22
C SER A 98 -6.12 23.57 -56.92
N SER A 99 -5.53 24.76 -56.83
CA SER A 99 -5.19 25.56 -55.64
C SER A 99 -5.05 24.90 -54.23
N ASN A 100 -4.02 24.07 -54.04
CA ASN A 100 -2.97 24.13 -53.01
C ASN A 100 -3.20 24.63 -51.55
N ARG A 101 -4.41 24.61 -50.98
CA ARG A 101 -4.64 24.99 -49.56
C ARG A 101 -4.96 23.83 -48.57
N PRO A 102 -5.61 22.70 -48.95
CA PRO A 102 -5.97 21.65 -47.99
C PRO A 102 -4.78 20.96 -47.32
N GLY A 103 -3.67 20.77 -48.04
CA GLY A 103 -2.50 20.01 -47.56
C GLY A 103 -1.65 20.72 -46.49
N LEU A 104 -1.83 22.02 -46.24
CA LEU A 104 -1.13 22.73 -45.15
C LEU A 104 -1.87 22.58 -43.82
N ALA A 105 -3.21 22.73 -43.82
CA ALA A 105 -4.04 22.55 -42.63
C ALA A 105 -3.96 21.10 -42.11
N HIS A 106 -4.06 20.14 -43.03
CA HIS A 106 -3.93 18.71 -42.72
C HIS A 106 -2.57 18.36 -42.10
N ARG A 107 -1.46 18.89 -42.64
CA ARG A 107 -0.11 18.68 -42.07
C ARG A 107 0.06 19.30 -40.67
N HIS A 108 -0.61 20.42 -40.39
CA HIS A 108 -0.57 21.05 -39.07
C HIS A 108 -1.34 20.22 -38.03
N ILE A 109 -2.51 19.71 -38.41
CA ILE A 109 -3.33 18.84 -37.56
C ILE A 109 -2.63 17.50 -37.31
N ASP A 110 -2.02 16.90 -38.34
CA ASP A 110 -1.22 15.68 -38.21
C ASP A 110 -0.10 15.84 -37.17
N LYS A 111 0.71 16.91 -37.28
CA LYS A 111 1.77 17.20 -36.30
C LYS A 111 1.24 17.37 -34.88
N LYS A 112 0.12 18.08 -34.70
CA LYS A 112 -0.53 18.27 -33.40
C LYS A 112 -1.04 16.95 -32.82
N LEU A 113 -1.68 16.13 -33.64
CA LEU A 113 -2.22 14.83 -33.24
C LEU A 113 -1.09 13.89 -32.81
N SER A 114 0.00 13.84 -33.58
CA SER A 114 1.19 13.05 -33.26
C SER A 114 1.85 13.52 -31.96
N PHE A 115 1.91 14.83 -31.72
CA PHE A 115 2.41 15.37 -30.45
C PHE A 115 1.53 14.93 -29.25
N LEU A 116 0.20 14.98 -29.39
CA LEU A 116 -0.73 14.56 -28.34
C LEU A 116 -0.61 13.06 -28.06
N GLU A 117 -0.43 12.25 -29.10
CA GLU A 117 -0.21 10.81 -28.98
C GLU A 117 1.06 10.48 -28.19
N TYR A 118 2.20 11.10 -28.52
CA TYR A 118 3.43 10.94 -27.75
C TYR A 118 3.26 11.39 -26.29
N THR A 119 2.53 12.48 -26.07
CA THR A 119 2.22 12.96 -24.72
C THR A 119 1.43 11.92 -23.94
N MET A 120 0.36 11.37 -24.52
CA MET A 120 -0.42 10.28 -23.91
C MET A 120 0.40 9.03 -23.65
N GLN A 121 1.27 8.64 -24.58
CA GLN A 121 2.14 7.49 -24.41
C GLN A 121 3.08 7.70 -23.20
N SER A 122 3.65 8.90 -23.07
CA SER A 122 4.51 9.24 -21.92
C SER A 122 3.73 9.21 -20.59
N LEU A 123 2.48 9.70 -20.58
CA LEU A 123 1.60 9.66 -19.40
C LEU A 123 1.22 8.24 -19.03
N ASN A 124 0.95 7.38 -20.02
CA ASN A 124 0.69 5.96 -19.80
C ASN A 124 1.89 5.27 -19.14
N VAL A 125 3.11 5.50 -19.64
CA VAL A 125 4.33 4.92 -19.06
C VAL A 125 4.55 5.40 -17.63
N ARG A 126 4.28 6.69 -17.35
CA ARG A 126 4.34 7.23 -15.98
C ARG A 126 3.28 6.62 -15.08
N SER A 127 2.05 6.44 -15.58
CA SER A 127 0.95 5.82 -14.84
C SER A 127 1.26 4.35 -14.51
N THR A 128 1.81 3.59 -15.45
CA THR A 128 2.23 2.19 -15.20
C THR A 128 3.36 2.14 -14.19
N SER A 129 4.36 3.03 -14.30
CA SER A 129 5.46 3.11 -13.33
C SER A 129 4.94 3.45 -11.92
N ASN A 130 4.02 4.41 -11.78
CA ASN A 130 3.41 4.75 -10.49
C ASN A 130 2.62 3.58 -9.89
N ARG A 131 1.89 2.83 -10.73
CA ARG A 131 1.21 1.61 -10.31
C ARG A 131 2.19 0.56 -9.81
N ASP A 132 3.27 0.29 -10.54
CA ASP A 132 4.26 -0.72 -10.16
C ASP A 132 4.96 -0.34 -8.85
N ARG A 133 5.25 0.95 -8.66
CA ARG A 133 5.75 1.49 -7.39
C ARG A 133 4.78 1.25 -6.24
N LEU A 134 3.48 1.50 -6.42
CA LEU A 134 2.48 1.24 -5.40
C LEU A 134 2.41 -0.25 -5.03
N LEU A 135 2.45 -1.14 -6.01
CA LEU A 135 2.45 -2.59 -5.77
C LEU A 135 3.68 -3.04 -4.98
N ASN A 136 4.85 -2.48 -5.29
CA ASN A 136 6.07 -2.72 -4.53
C ASN A 136 5.96 -2.26 -3.07
N GLU A 137 5.35 -1.09 -2.82
CA GLU A 137 5.12 -0.59 -1.45
C GLU A 137 4.14 -1.48 -0.67
N VAL A 138 3.07 -1.95 -1.29
CA VAL A 138 2.12 -2.88 -0.66
C VAL A 138 2.80 -4.21 -0.31
N GLN A 139 3.63 -4.74 -1.21
CA GLN A 139 4.40 -5.96 -0.96
C GLN A 139 5.42 -5.77 0.15
N LEU A 140 6.12 -4.64 0.18
CA LEU A 140 7.03 -4.28 1.27
C LEU A 140 6.28 -4.21 2.61
N ALA A 141 5.14 -3.53 2.65
CA ALA A 141 4.31 -3.43 3.85
C ALA A 141 3.87 -4.81 4.36
N PHE A 142 3.44 -5.69 3.46
CA PHE A 142 3.07 -7.06 3.79
C PHE A 142 4.23 -7.85 4.39
N ASN A 143 5.42 -7.74 3.80
CA ASN A 143 6.62 -8.41 4.30
C ASN A 143 7.02 -7.88 5.68
N VAL A 144 6.93 -6.57 5.93
CA VAL A 144 7.20 -5.97 7.24
C VAL A 144 6.21 -6.46 8.29
N VAL A 145 4.91 -6.50 7.97
CA VAL A 145 3.89 -7.03 8.90
C VAL A 145 4.16 -8.50 9.22
N ARG A 146 4.47 -9.30 8.20
CA ARG A 146 4.80 -10.73 8.38
C ARG A 146 6.04 -10.90 9.25
N ALA A 147 7.10 -10.12 9.01
CA ALA A 147 8.31 -10.16 9.83
C ALA A 147 8.01 -9.80 11.30
N ALA A 148 7.24 -8.74 11.54
CA ALA A 148 6.83 -8.33 12.88
C ALA A 148 5.94 -9.38 13.58
N GLN A 149 5.10 -10.08 12.83
CA GLN A 149 4.30 -11.21 13.35
C GLN A 149 5.18 -12.37 13.77
N TYR A 150 6.17 -12.78 12.96
CA TYR A 150 7.11 -13.84 13.32
C TYR A 150 7.95 -13.49 14.55
N ASP A 151 8.38 -12.25 14.68
CA ASP A 151 9.07 -11.75 15.86
C ASP A 151 8.17 -11.85 17.10
N SER A 152 6.91 -11.41 16.96
CA SER A 152 5.90 -11.50 18.03
C SER A 152 5.60 -12.95 18.46
N TYR A 153 5.52 -13.90 17.51
CA TYR A 153 5.34 -15.31 17.82
C TYR A 153 6.55 -15.90 18.54
N SER A 154 7.76 -15.56 18.12
CA SER A 154 9.01 -16.00 18.77
C SER A 154 9.09 -15.47 20.20
N MET A 155 8.80 -14.19 20.41
CA MET A 155 8.78 -13.57 21.73
C MET A 155 7.73 -14.21 22.66
N ARG A 156 6.52 -14.49 22.13
CA ARG A 156 5.48 -15.21 22.89
C ARG A 156 5.92 -16.62 23.27
N THR A 157 6.64 -17.31 22.40
CA THR A 157 7.15 -18.65 22.68
C THR A 157 8.17 -18.62 23.82
N ILE A 158 9.14 -17.69 23.78
CA ILE A 158 10.11 -17.53 24.86
C ILE A 158 9.39 -17.20 26.17
N ALA A 159 8.44 -16.27 26.15
CA ALA A 159 7.65 -15.91 27.32
C ALA A 159 6.91 -17.13 27.90
N PHE A 160 6.28 -17.94 27.06
CA PHE A 160 5.61 -19.18 27.47
C PHE A 160 6.58 -20.18 28.12
N LEU A 161 7.76 -20.39 27.53
CA LEU A 161 8.78 -21.27 28.10
C LEU A 161 9.22 -20.76 29.48
N THR A 162 9.48 -19.46 29.63
CA THR A 162 9.83 -18.89 30.94
C THR A 162 8.71 -19.06 31.98
N LEU A 163 7.45 -18.86 31.58
CA LEU A 163 6.27 -19.04 32.43
C LEU A 163 6.08 -20.49 32.89
N ALA A 164 6.44 -21.45 32.04
CA ALA A 164 6.38 -22.88 32.36
C ALA A 164 7.55 -23.34 33.24
N PHE A 165 8.78 -22.96 32.88
CA PHE A 165 9.98 -23.47 33.54
C PHE A 165 10.31 -22.76 34.85
N LEU A 166 10.07 -21.45 34.98
CA LEU A 166 10.45 -20.68 36.15
C LEU A 166 9.79 -21.16 37.47
N PRO A 167 8.48 -21.43 37.54
CA PRO A 167 7.88 -22.03 38.74
C PRO A 167 8.34 -23.47 38.99
N ALA A 168 8.54 -24.26 37.93
CA ALA A 168 9.01 -25.63 38.05
C ALA A 168 10.45 -25.70 38.60
N THR A 169 11.35 -24.85 38.12
CA THR A 169 12.74 -24.78 38.58
C THR A 169 12.82 -24.24 40.01
N PHE A 170 12.00 -23.25 40.39
CA PHE A 170 11.92 -22.77 41.77
C PHE A 170 11.54 -23.90 42.75
N ILE A 171 10.50 -24.67 42.40
CA ILE A 171 10.05 -25.81 43.22
C ILE A 171 11.13 -26.89 43.27
N SER A 172 11.76 -27.22 42.13
CA SER A 172 12.86 -28.17 42.08
C SER A 172 14.04 -27.74 42.98
N ALA A 173 14.42 -26.48 42.98
CA ALA A 173 15.49 -25.95 43.84
C ALA A 173 15.14 -26.02 45.32
N LEU A 174 13.90 -25.65 45.69
CA LEU A 174 13.41 -25.71 47.07
C LEU A 174 13.44 -27.15 47.60
N PHE A 175 12.97 -28.11 46.80
CA PHE A 175 13.00 -29.52 47.17
C PHE A 175 14.42 -30.10 47.15
N SER A 176 15.29 -29.66 46.25
CA SER A 176 16.71 -30.05 46.23
C SER A 176 17.40 -29.71 47.54
N MET A 177 17.19 -28.50 48.09
CA MET A 177 17.79 -28.12 49.38
C MET A 177 17.21 -28.88 50.58
N SER A 178 15.95 -29.33 50.50
CA SER A 178 15.24 -29.91 51.64
C SER A 178 15.20 -31.44 51.66
N PHE A 179 15.46 -32.14 50.54
CA PHE A 179 15.35 -33.60 50.46
C PHE A 179 16.65 -34.38 50.61
N PHE A 180 17.80 -33.72 50.53
CA PHE A 180 19.09 -34.36 50.84
C PHE A 180 19.35 -34.29 52.34
N ASP A 181 18.68 -35.16 53.11
CA ASP A 181 19.08 -35.45 54.48
C ASP A 181 20.23 -36.46 54.43
N PHE A 182 21.45 -36.03 54.77
CA PHE A 182 22.68 -36.84 54.80
C PHE A 182 22.94 -37.41 56.20
N ASP A 183 21.91 -37.78 56.94
CA ASP A 183 22.09 -38.41 58.25
C ASP A 183 22.53 -39.88 58.08
N ALA A 184 23.86 -40.02 58.02
CA ALA A 184 24.71 -41.09 58.51
C ALA A 184 24.24 -42.56 58.36
N GLU A 185 24.67 -43.22 57.28
CA GLU A 185 25.28 -44.57 57.25
C GLU A 185 25.64 -44.94 55.79
N PRO A 186 26.70 -45.73 55.54
CA PRO A 186 27.30 -45.86 54.22
C PRO A 186 26.46 -46.75 53.29
N ALA A 187 26.34 -46.31 52.04
CA ALA A 187 26.04 -47.15 50.87
C ALA A 187 24.59 -47.55 50.57
N SER A 188 23.61 -46.64 50.73
CA SER A 188 22.43 -46.73 49.86
C SER A 188 22.04 -45.38 49.27
N TRP A 189 22.18 -45.25 47.94
CA TRP A 189 21.49 -44.21 47.16
C TRP A 189 19.99 -44.50 47.17
N SER A 190 19.35 -44.31 48.32
CA SER A 190 17.91 -44.43 48.48
C SER A 190 17.26 -43.14 48.01
N VAL A 191 16.75 -43.13 46.77
CA VAL A 191 15.78 -42.12 46.32
C VAL A 191 14.58 -42.17 47.26
N SER A 192 14.41 -41.14 48.10
CA SER A 192 13.32 -41.07 49.08
C SER A 192 11.97 -41.21 48.36
N GLY A 193 11.14 -42.17 48.78
CA GLY A 193 9.85 -42.52 48.14
C GLY A 193 8.79 -41.40 48.11
N LYS A 194 9.14 -40.18 48.53
CA LYS A 194 8.28 -38.99 48.54
C LYS A 194 8.43 -38.12 47.28
N ILE A 195 9.11 -38.58 46.24
CA ILE A 195 9.21 -37.89 44.93
C ILE A 195 7.83 -37.47 44.38
N TRP A 196 6.77 -38.19 44.72
CA TRP A 196 5.41 -37.86 44.29
C TRP A 196 4.92 -36.49 44.81
N ILE A 197 5.42 -36.00 45.96
CA ILE A 197 5.11 -34.65 46.48
C ILE A 197 5.59 -33.56 45.51
N TYR A 198 6.72 -33.77 44.83
CA TYR A 198 7.22 -32.81 43.83
C TYR A 198 6.20 -32.60 42.72
N PHE A 199 5.69 -33.69 42.12
CA PHE A 199 4.69 -33.60 41.05
C PHE A 199 3.35 -33.05 41.56
N ALA A 200 2.97 -33.39 42.80
CA ALA A 200 1.74 -32.91 43.42
C ALA A 200 1.72 -31.38 43.64
N ILE A 201 2.88 -30.73 43.76
CA ILE A 201 2.98 -29.28 43.97
C ILE A 201 3.39 -28.55 42.68
N ALA A 202 4.36 -29.09 41.94
CA ALA A 202 4.84 -28.47 40.70
C ALA A 202 3.76 -28.39 39.61
N GLY A 203 2.93 -29.43 39.46
CA GLY A 203 1.83 -29.45 38.50
C GLY A 203 0.80 -28.33 38.74
N PRO A 204 0.19 -28.22 39.94
CA PRO A 204 -0.76 -27.15 40.23
C PRO A 204 -0.19 -25.74 40.13
N VAL A 205 1.06 -25.53 40.57
CA VAL A 205 1.68 -24.21 40.50
C VAL A 205 1.89 -23.79 39.05
N THR A 206 2.44 -24.67 38.20
CA THR A 206 2.61 -24.39 36.75
C THR A 206 1.27 -24.13 36.06
N LEU A 207 0.23 -24.90 36.39
CA LEU A 207 -1.13 -24.66 35.87
C LEU A 207 -1.71 -23.32 36.34
N LEU A 208 -1.47 -22.92 37.59
CA LEU A 208 -1.90 -21.62 38.13
C LEU A 208 -1.22 -20.45 37.41
N THR A 209 0.08 -20.53 37.14
CA THR A 209 0.81 -19.47 36.40
C THR A 209 0.28 -19.32 34.98
N ILE A 210 0.09 -20.43 34.27
CA ILE A 210 -0.46 -20.42 32.90
C ILE A 210 -1.91 -19.90 32.91
N SER A 211 -2.74 -20.36 33.86
CA SER A 211 -4.13 -19.91 33.99
C SER A 211 -4.23 -18.41 34.26
N THR A 212 -3.39 -17.90 35.16
CA THR A 212 -3.31 -16.46 35.47
C THR A 212 -2.94 -15.66 34.22
N TRP A 213 -1.98 -16.13 33.43
CA TRP A 213 -1.59 -15.48 32.18
C TRP A 213 -2.73 -15.48 31.14
N ILE A 214 -3.43 -16.60 30.94
CA ILE A 214 -4.57 -16.70 30.00
C ILE A 214 -5.69 -15.76 30.44
N VAL A 215 -6.03 -15.76 31.73
CA VAL A 215 -7.08 -14.91 32.31
C VAL A 215 -6.70 -13.43 32.14
N TRP A 216 -5.45 -13.07 32.39
CA TRP A 216 -4.93 -11.72 32.18
C TRP A 216 -5.04 -11.27 30.72
N GLN A 217 -4.65 -12.11 29.77
CA GLN A 217 -4.76 -11.82 28.33
C GLN A 217 -6.22 -11.68 27.84
N LYS A 218 -7.17 -12.37 28.49
CA LYS A 218 -8.60 -12.33 28.12
C LYS A 218 -9.38 -11.21 28.80
N LEU A 219 -9.04 -10.85 30.04
CA LEU A 219 -9.77 -9.85 30.83
C LEU A 219 -9.29 -8.42 30.61
N LEU A 220 -8.06 -8.21 30.12
CA LEU A 220 -7.55 -6.88 29.79
C LEU A 220 -7.58 -6.66 28.27
N PRO A 221 -8.58 -5.92 27.74
CA PRO A 221 -8.58 -5.54 26.34
C PRO A 221 -7.29 -4.76 26.01
N PRO A 222 -6.61 -5.06 24.88
CA PRO A 222 -5.43 -4.34 24.41
C PRO A 222 -5.62 -2.82 24.30
N ASP A 223 -6.88 -2.41 24.18
CA ASP A 223 -7.40 -1.06 23.96
C ASP A 223 -7.09 -0.12 25.13
N VAL A 224 -7.08 -0.63 26.37
CA VAL A 224 -6.87 0.18 27.59
C VAL A 224 -5.38 0.48 27.83
N VAL A 225 -4.49 -0.46 27.48
CA VAL A 225 -3.03 -0.30 27.66
C VAL A 225 -2.39 0.50 26.51
N THR A 226 -3.02 0.52 25.34
CA THR A 226 -2.50 1.22 24.14
C THR A 226 -3.29 2.48 23.75
N GLY A 227 -4.24 2.93 24.57
CA GLY A 227 -5.15 4.05 24.31
C GLY A 227 -4.52 5.42 23.99
N TRP A 228 -3.19 5.54 24.04
CA TRP A 228 -2.44 6.70 23.54
C TRP A 228 -2.09 6.61 22.03
N ARG A 229 -2.32 5.47 21.36
CA ARG A 229 -1.91 5.18 19.96
C ARG A 229 -3.11 5.06 18.99
N THR A 230 -4.23 5.71 19.25
CA THR A 230 -5.41 5.69 18.35
C THR A 230 -5.92 7.09 17.98
N ARG A 231 -5.02 8.07 17.82
CA ARG A 231 -5.32 9.16 16.88
C ARG A 231 -4.96 8.68 15.49
N ASN A 232 -5.94 8.10 14.80
CA ASN A 232 -5.81 7.69 13.41
C ASN A 232 -5.30 8.88 12.56
N PRO A 233 -4.17 8.75 11.85
CA PRO A 233 -3.71 9.79 10.91
C PRO A 233 -4.75 10.09 9.81
N VAL A 234 -5.66 9.16 9.54
CA VAL A 234 -6.75 9.28 8.57
C VAL A 234 -7.76 10.37 8.96
N ASP A 235 -8.04 10.52 10.25
CA ASP A 235 -8.97 11.56 10.73
C ASP A 235 -8.34 12.95 10.55
N ARG A 236 -7.01 13.04 10.78
CA ARG A 236 -6.23 14.26 10.54
C ARG A 236 -6.12 14.61 9.06
N TRP A 237 -5.93 13.60 8.19
CA TRP A 237 -5.88 13.80 6.74
C TRP A 237 -7.22 14.30 6.17
N LYS A 238 -8.35 13.77 6.68
CA LYS A 238 -9.68 14.26 6.29
C LYS A 238 -9.87 15.73 6.67
N GLU A 239 -9.43 16.16 7.85
CA GLU A 239 -9.50 17.57 8.29
C GLU A 239 -8.60 18.49 7.44
N ASP A 240 -7.37 18.08 7.14
CA ASP A 240 -6.43 18.88 6.36
C ASP A 240 -6.78 18.97 4.85
N HIS A 241 -7.40 17.93 4.27
CA HIS A 241 -7.72 17.92 2.83
C HIS A 241 -9.10 18.49 2.53
N THR A 242 -10.08 18.36 3.43
CA THR A 242 -11.37 19.04 3.27
C THR A 242 -11.22 20.56 3.37
N SER A 243 -10.33 21.05 4.24
CA SER A 243 -10.04 22.48 4.37
C SER A 243 -9.31 23.05 3.14
N ALA A 244 -8.34 22.33 2.57
CA ALA A 244 -7.62 22.76 1.36
C ALA A 244 -8.51 22.77 0.09
N ILE A 245 -9.36 21.75 -0.09
CA ILE A 245 -10.28 21.70 -1.24
C ILE A 245 -11.36 22.78 -1.15
N LEU A 246 -11.82 23.11 0.06
CA LEU A 246 -12.77 24.20 0.28
C LEU A 246 -12.14 25.57 0.04
N SER A 247 -10.89 25.81 0.45
CA SER A 247 -10.21 27.09 0.21
C SER A 247 -9.94 27.34 -1.28
N ASP A 248 -9.53 26.31 -2.02
CA ASP A 248 -9.26 26.42 -3.45
C ASP A 248 -10.54 26.62 -4.27
N SER A 249 -11.70 26.10 -3.80
CA SER A 249 -13.00 26.35 -4.46
C SER A 249 -13.54 27.78 -4.24
N ILE A 250 -13.16 28.43 -3.14
CA ILE A 250 -13.55 29.82 -2.82
C ILE A 250 -12.66 30.83 -3.55
N ALA A 251 -11.40 30.46 -3.84
CA ALA A 251 -10.47 31.30 -4.60
C ALA A 251 -10.71 31.32 -6.13
N PHE A 252 -11.60 30.46 -6.64
CA PHE A 252 -11.95 30.37 -8.08
C PHE A 252 -13.33 30.96 -8.42
N LYS A 253 -13.90 31.78 -7.53
CA LYS A 253 -15.08 32.61 -7.78
C LYS A 253 -14.69 34.09 -7.83
#